data_AF-A0A933IWD0-F1
#
_entry.id   AF-A0A933IWD0-F1
#
_cell.length_a   1.000
_cell.length_b   1.000
_cell.length_c   1.000
_cell.angle_alpha   90.00
_cell.angle_beta   90.00
_cell.angle_gamma   90.00
#
_symmetry.space_group_name_H-M   'P 1'
#
loop_
_entity.id
_entity.type
_entity.pdbx_description
1 polymer ?
#
loop_
_entity_poly.entity_id
_entity_poly.type
_entity_poly.pdbx_seq_one_letter_code
_entity_poly.pdbx_strand_id
1 'polypeptide(L)'
;MKKIIIILLLFFAWPVLAYYNPGQPSGFVNDYTNTLTLEQRQALENKLSNFEKETSNEIAVVLINGLEDDTIENFAIKLFEDWKIGKQSNDNGVLVLVAKNDREMRIEVGYGLEGALTDAQSNWIINQIMKPAFRANDFYGGLDGAVDKIMAATKGEYVPSDSQNSNGGKSSFNPEFIFYMVVFGFIWLASILGRSKSWWAGGIIG
;
A
#
# COMPACT_ATOMS: atom_id res chain seq x y z
N MET A 1 -28.80 44.43 1.31
CA MET A 1 -27.40 43.95 1.39
C MET A 1 -27.29 42.53 1.98
N LYS A 2 -27.83 42.23 3.16
CA LYS A 2 -27.79 40.85 3.74
C LYS A 2 -28.42 39.75 2.84
N LYS A 3 -29.51 40.05 2.12
CA LYS A 3 -30.15 39.11 1.18
C LYS A 3 -29.32 38.83 -0.08
N ILE A 4 -28.48 39.78 -0.51
CA ILE A 4 -27.58 39.61 -1.68
C ILE A 4 -26.40 38.70 -1.29
N ILE A 5 -25.90 38.83 -0.05
CA ILE A 5 -24.83 37.98 0.48
C ILE A 5 -25.28 36.51 0.57
N ILE A 6 -26.53 36.24 0.95
CA ILE A 6 -27.07 34.87 1.03
C ILE A 6 -27.19 34.22 -0.37
N ILE A 7 -27.56 34.99 -1.39
CA ILE A 7 -27.66 34.50 -2.78
C ILE A 7 -26.26 34.23 -3.36
N LEU A 8 -25.26 35.05 -2.99
CA LEU A 8 -23.87 34.84 -3.41
C LEU A 8 -23.22 33.61 -2.76
N LEU A 9 -23.60 33.27 -1.53
CA LEU A 9 -23.10 32.10 -0.80
C LEU A 9 -23.68 30.76 -1.35
N LEU A 10 -24.88 30.80 -1.93
CA LEU A 10 -25.49 29.64 -2.61
C LEU A 10 -24.86 29.31 -3.97
N PHE A 11 -24.13 30.25 -4.57
CA PHE A 11 -23.43 30.06 -5.85
C PHE A 11 -22.02 29.46 -5.72
N PHE A 12 -21.54 29.22 -4.49
CA PHE A 12 -20.22 28.66 -4.20
C PHE A 12 -20.26 27.19 -3.73
N ALA A 13 -21.33 26.46 -4.03
CA ALA A 13 -21.33 25.00 -3.90
C ALA A 13 -20.57 24.41 -5.10
N TRP A 14 -19.24 24.38 -5.04
CA TRP A 14 -18.50 23.51 -5.94
C TRP A 14 -18.89 22.06 -5.65
N PRO A 15 -19.14 21.23 -6.68
CA PRO A 15 -19.34 19.81 -6.47
C PRO A 15 -18.05 19.26 -5.84
N VAL A 16 -18.18 18.72 -4.64
CA VAL A 16 -17.11 17.91 -4.05
C VAL A 16 -17.14 16.59 -4.81
N LEU A 17 -16.10 16.33 -5.60
CA LEU A 17 -15.91 15.02 -6.23
C LEU A 17 -15.69 14.01 -5.11
N ALA A 18 -16.72 13.21 -4.84
CA ALA A 18 -16.68 12.18 -3.81
C ALA A 18 -16.18 10.88 -4.42
N TYR A 19 -15.18 10.28 -3.77
CA TYR A 19 -14.76 8.92 -4.09
C TYR A 19 -15.93 7.94 -3.92
N TYR A 20 -16.18 7.15 -4.95
CA TYR A 20 -17.14 6.06 -4.91
C TYR A 20 -16.49 4.83 -4.27
N ASN A 21 -16.90 4.49 -3.04
CA ASN A 21 -16.44 3.28 -2.36
C ASN A 21 -17.38 2.10 -2.70
N PRO A 22 -16.87 0.98 -3.27
CA PRO A 22 -17.69 -0.17 -3.65
C PRO A 22 -18.20 -1.00 -2.45
N GLY A 23 -17.81 -0.66 -1.22
CA GLY A 23 -18.18 -1.33 0.02
C GLY A 23 -16.98 -2.01 0.70
N GLN A 24 -17.24 -2.87 1.69
CA GLN A 24 -16.21 -3.69 2.32
C GLN A 24 -15.90 -4.94 1.49
N PRO A 25 -14.66 -5.44 1.52
CA PRO A 25 -14.31 -6.69 0.83
C PRO A 25 -15.06 -7.87 1.45
N SER A 26 -15.59 -8.73 0.58
CA SER A 26 -16.24 -10.00 0.96
C SER A 26 -15.29 -11.19 1.00
N GLY A 27 -14.07 -11.00 0.49
CA GLY A 27 -13.02 -12.00 0.28
C GLY A 27 -11.90 -11.38 -0.56
N PHE A 28 -11.04 -12.21 -1.13
CA PHE A 28 -9.98 -11.77 -2.05
C PHE A 28 -10.53 -11.39 -3.43
N VAL A 29 -11.64 -11.98 -3.87
CA VAL A 29 -12.25 -11.70 -5.19
C VAL A 29 -13.58 -10.98 -5.03
N ASN A 30 -13.63 -9.72 -5.44
CA ASN A 30 -14.80 -8.85 -5.33
C ASN A 30 -15.25 -8.40 -6.73
N ASP A 31 -16.27 -9.07 -7.27
CA ASP A 31 -16.81 -8.79 -8.60
C ASP A 31 -18.18 -8.09 -8.52
N TYR A 32 -18.17 -6.77 -8.66
CA TYR A 32 -19.36 -5.90 -8.67
C TYR A 32 -19.99 -5.76 -10.07
N THR A 33 -19.44 -6.46 -11.06
CA THR A 33 -19.87 -6.40 -12.47
C THR A 33 -20.64 -7.64 -12.92
N ASN A 34 -20.67 -8.69 -12.08
CA ASN A 34 -21.18 -10.02 -12.42
C ASN A 34 -20.52 -10.58 -13.70
N THR A 35 -19.22 -10.30 -13.87
CA THR A 35 -18.46 -10.77 -15.04
C THR A 35 -18.00 -12.21 -14.87
N LEU A 36 -17.68 -12.61 -13.64
CA LEU A 36 -17.23 -13.96 -13.34
C LEU A 36 -18.41 -14.85 -12.99
N THR A 37 -18.37 -16.10 -13.46
CA THR A 37 -19.30 -17.13 -12.96
C THR A 37 -18.99 -17.44 -11.49
N LEU A 38 -19.95 -18.05 -10.79
CA LEU A 38 -19.75 -18.48 -9.41
C LEU A 38 -18.55 -19.41 -9.26
N GLU A 39 -18.41 -20.38 -10.17
CA GLU A 39 -17.29 -21.34 -10.17
C GLU A 39 -15.94 -20.66 -10.39
N GLN A 40 -15.86 -19.72 -11.33
CA GLN A 40 -14.66 -18.94 -11.62
C GLN A 40 -14.25 -18.09 -10.42
N ARG A 41 -15.21 -17.38 -9.81
CA ARG A 41 -14.96 -16.58 -8.62
C ARG A 41 -14.44 -17.45 -7.47
N GLN A 42 -15.07 -18.60 -7.24
CA GLN A 42 -14.68 -19.50 -6.16
C GLN A 42 -13.32 -20.18 -6.41
N ALA A 43 -12.99 -20.47 -7.67
CA ALA A 43 -11.67 -20.98 -8.04
C ALA A 43 -10.56 -19.97 -7.74
N LEU A 44 -10.75 -18.70 -8.14
CA LEU A 44 -9.81 -17.62 -7.82
C LEU A 44 -9.74 -17.37 -6.31
N GLU A 45 -10.87 -17.32 -5.60
CA GLU A 45 -10.91 -17.13 -4.15
C GLU A 45 -10.09 -18.20 -3.41
N ASN A 46 -10.28 -19.47 -3.79
CA ASN A 46 -9.52 -20.58 -3.21
C ASN A 46 -8.03 -20.48 -3.52
N LYS A 47 -7.67 -20.11 -4.76
CA LYS A 47 -6.27 -19.92 -5.17
C LYS A 47 -5.59 -18.84 -4.32
N LEU A 48 -6.24 -17.68 -4.18
CA LEU A 48 -5.72 -16.54 -3.44
C LEU A 48 -5.67 -16.82 -1.93
N SER A 49 -6.70 -17.47 -1.37
CA SER A 49 -6.70 -17.88 0.03
C SER A 49 -5.59 -18.88 0.36
N ASN A 50 -5.29 -19.83 -0.53
CA ASN A 50 -4.20 -20.78 -0.33
C ASN A 50 -2.84 -20.07 -0.41
N PHE A 51 -2.67 -19.16 -1.37
CA PHE A 51 -1.44 -18.38 -1.49
C PHE A 51 -1.18 -17.50 -0.25
N GLU A 52 -2.22 -16.85 0.28
CA GLU A 52 -2.13 -16.06 1.50
C GLU A 52 -1.75 -16.95 2.70
N LYS A 53 -2.30 -18.16 2.82
CA LYS A 53 -1.89 -19.09 3.87
C LYS A 53 -0.43 -19.55 3.75
N GLU A 54 0.06 -19.72 2.53
CA GLU A 54 1.42 -20.21 2.26
C GLU A 54 2.50 -19.13 2.43
N THR A 55 2.18 -17.87 2.11
CA THR A 55 3.16 -16.78 2.01
C THR A 55 2.83 -15.57 2.87
N SER A 56 1.61 -15.48 3.40
CA SER A 56 1.00 -14.30 4.01
C SER A 56 0.86 -13.07 3.11
N ASN A 57 1.28 -13.17 1.84
CA ASN A 57 1.04 -12.13 0.85
C ASN A 57 -0.44 -12.12 0.48
N GLU A 58 -1.00 -10.92 0.44
CA GLU A 58 -2.41 -10.71 0.17
C GLU A 58 -2.58 -10.20 -1.25
N ILE A 59 -3.40 -10.88 -2.05
CA ILE A 59 -3.75 -10.41 -3.40
C ILE A 59 -5.26 -10.27 -3.45
N ALA A 60 -5.74 -9.07 -3.71
CA ALA A 60 -7.15 -8.78 -3.92
C ALA A 60 -7.43 -8.53 -5.41
N VAL A 61 -8.50 -9.11 -5.93
CA VAL A 61 -8.99 -8.93 -7.30
C VAL A 61 -10.33 -8.22 -7.23
N VAL A 62 -10.43 -7.06 -7.86
CA VAL A 62 -11.63 -6.22 -7.81
C VAL A 62 -12.08 -5.84 -9.22
N LEU A 63 -13.35 -6.14 -9.53
CA LEU A 63 -13.99 -5.73 -10.78
C LEU A 63 -15.11 -4.75 -10.45
N ILE A 64 -15.01 -3.53 -10.98
CA ILE A 64 -16.02 -2.48 -10.86
C ILE A 64 -16.55 -2.08 -12.25
N ASN A 65 -17.75 -1.52 -12.28
CA ASN A 65 -18.36 -1.09 -13.55
C ASN A 65 -17.60 0.08 -14.14
N GLY A 66 -17.28 1.10 -13.34
CA GLY A 66 -16.46 2.22 -13.77
C GLY A 66 -15.92 3.03 -12.60
N LEU A 67 -15.12 4.04 -12.92
CA LEU A 67 -14.40 4.93 -11.99
C LEU A 67 -15.19 6.20 -11.64
N GLU A 68 -16.37 6.37 -12.26
CA GLU A 68 -17.15 7.60 -12.23
C GLU A 68 -16.29 8.78 -12.73
N ASP A 69 -16.03 9.79 -11.90
CA ASP A 69 -15.21 10.97 -12.23
C ASP A 69 -13.77 10.89 -11.66
N ASP A 70 -13.28 9.69 -11.31
CA ASP A 70 -11.92 9.47 -10.78
C ASP A 70 -10.99 8.81 -11.82
N THR A 71 -9.68 8.83 -11.53
CA THR A 71 -8.65 8.11 -12.31
C THR A 71 -8.41 6.72 -11.74
N ILE A 72 -8.00 5.75 -12.56
CA ILE A 72 -7.73 4.39 -12.09
C ILE A 72 -6.63 4.36 -11.03
N GLU A 73 -5.61 5.22 -11.14
CA GLU A 73 -4.52 5.31 -10.17
C GLU A 73 -5.00 5.80 -8.81
N ASN A 74 -5.74 6.92 -8.79
CA ASN A 74 -6.25 7.50 -7.55
C ASN A 74 -7.30 6.59 -6.90
N PHE A 75 -8.16 5.96 -7.71
CA PHE A 75 -9.14 5.00 -7.23
C PHE A 75 -8.46 3.78 -6.61
N ALA A 76 -7.45 3.21 -7.27
CA ALA A 76 -6.71 2.06 -6.77
C ALA A 76 -6.03 2.35 -5.44
N ILE A 77 -5.36 3.51 -5.29
CA ILE A 77 -4.72 3.93 -4.04
C ILE A 77 -5.76 4.03 -2.91
N LYS A 78 -6.86 4.76 -3.13
CA LYS A 78 -7.92 4.92 -2.12
C LYS A 78 -8.53 3.58 -1.72
N LEU A 79 -8.80 2.71 -2.70
CA LEU A 79 -9.36 1.40 -2.43
C LEU A 79 -8.38 0.54 -1.64
N PHE A 80 -7.09 0.57 -1.99
CA PHE A 80 -6.03 -0.16 -1.31
C PHE A 80 -5.93 0.25 0.17
N GLU A 81 -5.95 1.56 0.44
CA GLU A 81 -5.94 2.13 1.80
C GLU A 81 -7.22 1.81 2.57
N ASP A 82 -8.38 2.03 1.96
CA ASP A 82 -9.70 1.81 2.59
C ASP A 82 -9.89 0.35 2.99
N TRP A 83 -9.47 -0.57 2.12
CA TRP A 83 -9.58 -2.02 2.36
C TRP A 83 -8.42 -2.57 3.19
N LYS A 84 -7.39 -1.75 3.44
CA LYS A 84 -6.17 -2.13 4.18
C LYS A 84 -5.57 -3.41 3.61
N ILE A 85 -5.39 -3.43 2.30
CA ILE A 85 -4.92 -4.62 1.57
C ILE A 85 -3.49 -4.92 2.00
N GLY A 86 -3.26 -6.13 2.51
CA GLY A 86 -1.98 -6.56 3.08
C GLY A 86 -1.91 -6.45 4.60
N LYS A 87 -0.86 -7.04 5.18
CA LYS A 87 -0.68 -7.03 6.64
C LYS A 87 -0.06 -5.70 7.07
N GLN A 88 -0.64 -5.08 8.11
CA GLN A 88 -0.24 -3.76 8.64
C GLN A 88 1.26 -3.63 8.95
N SER A 89 1.95 -4.72 9.30
CA SER A 89 3.38 -4.68 9.63
C SER A 89 4.30 -4.88 8.42
N ASN A 90 3.78 -5.34 7.29
CA ASN A 90 4.58 -5.86 6.18
C ASN A 90 4.26 -5.21 4.84
N ASP A 91 3.13 -4.51 4.72
CA ASP A 91 2.68 -3.87 3.48
C ASP A 91 2.75 -4.82 2.27
N ASN A 92 2.38 -6.08 2.49
CA ASN A 92 2.56 -7.18 1.55
C ASN A 92 1.27 -7.50 0.77
N GLY A 93 0.56 -6.45 0.41
CA GLY A 93 -0.68 -6.49 -0.36
C GLY A 93 -0.48 -6.19 -1.84
N VAL A 94 -1.31 -6.77 -2.69
CA VAL A 94 -1.43 -6.44 -4.12
C VAL A 94 -2.90 -6.31 -4.46
N LEU A 95 -3.29 -5.23 -5.13
CA LEU A 95 -4.64 -5.03 -5.67
C LEU A 95 -4.59 -5.12 -7.18
N VAL A 96 -5.36 -6.04 -7.75
CA VAL A 96 -5.67 -6.10 -9.19
C VAL A 96 -7.05 -5.47 -9.39
N LEU A 97 -7.09 -4.24 -9.87
CA LEU A 97 -8.31 -3.48 -10.12
C LEU A 97 -8.65 -3.45 -11.61
N VAL A 98 -9.92 -3.72 -11.94
CA VAL A 98 -10.47 -3.64 -13.29
C VAL A 98 -11.71 -2.74 -13.30
N ALA A 99 -11.63 -1.61 -14.01
CA ALA A 99 -12.78 -0.77 -14.33
C ALA A 99 -13.31 -1.16 -15.72
N LYS A 100 -14.35 -1.99 -15.74
CA LYS A 100 -14.77 -2.71 -16.94
C LYS A 100 -15.26 -1.80 -18.06
N ASN A 101 -16.12 -0.82 -17.76
CA ASN A 101 -16.70 0.07 -18.77
C ASN A 101 -15.69 1.08 -19.30
N ASP A 102 -14.78 1.54 -18.43
CA ASP A 102 -13.70 2.46 -18.78
C ASP A 102 -12.56 1.76 -19.53
N ARG A 103 -12.51 0.42 -19.42
CA ARG A 103 -11.45 -0.45 -19.96
C ARG A 103 -10.08 -0.10 -19.40
N GLU A 104 -10.07 0.31 -18.14
CA GLU A 104 -8.85 0.62 -17.38
C GLU A 104 -8.57 -0.49 -16.37
N MET A 105 -7.28 -0.71 -16.12
CA MET A 105 -6.78 -1.75 -15.24
C MET A 105 -5.57 -1.21 -14.50
N ARG A 106 -5.44 -1.56 -13.23
CA ARG A 106 -4.30 -1.19 -12.39
C ARG A 106 -3.91 -2.34 -11.49
N ILE A 107 -2.61 -2.51 -11.31
CA ILE A 107 -2.05 -3.37 -10.27
C ILE A 107 -1.36 -2.44 -9.29
N GLU A 108 -1.95 -2.28 -8.11
CA GLU A 108 -1.37 -1.52 -7.01
C GLU A 108 -0.62 -2.47 -6.09
N VAL A 109 0.61 -2.11 -5.70
CA VAL A 109 1.52 -3.00 -4.97
C VAL A 109 1.92 -2.30 -3.69
N GLY A 110 1.79 -3.00 -2.55
CA GLY A 110 2.27 -2.51 -1.28
C GLY A 110 3.79 -2.50 -1.20
N TYR A 111 4.34 -1.61 -0.38
CA TYR A 111 5.78 -1.36 -0.28
C TYR A 111 6.61 -2.63 0.00
N GLY A 112 6.06 -3.58 0.76
CA GLY A 112 6.74 -4.84 1.08
C GLY A 112 6.97 -5.78 -0.10
N LEU A 113 6.32 -5.53 -1.25
CA LEU A 113 6.40 -6.35 -2.45
C LEU A 113 6.95 -5.61 -3.67
N GLU A 114 7.32 -4.34 -3.55
CA GLU A 114 7.85 -3.56 -4.68
C GLU A 114 9.19 -4.10 -5.22
N GLY A 115 9.95 -4.83 -4.38
CA GLY A 115 11.18 -5.51 -4.78
C GLY A 115 10.91 -6.69 -5.74
N ALA A 116 9.94 -7.53 -5.39
CA ALA A 116 9.49 -8.66 -6.22
C ALA A 116 8.68 -8.25 -7.45
N LEU A 117 7.75 -7.31 -7.25
CA LEU A 117 6.74 -6.90 -8.21
C LEU A 117 6.84 -5.40 -8.45
N THR A 118 7.75 -5.05 -9.34
CA THR A 118 7.98 -3.68 -9.80
C THR A 118 6.82 -3.16 -10.67
N ASP A 119 6.68 -1.84 -10.77
CA ASP A 119 5.72 -1.20 -11.69
C ASP A 119 5.91 -1.66 -13.14
N ALA A 120 7.16 -1.92 -13.58
CA ALA A 120 7.44 -2.44 -14.90
C ALA A 120 6.87 -3.86 -15.11
N GLN A 121 6.97 -4.75 -14.12
CA GLN A 121 6.38 -6.09 -14.17
C GLN A 121 4.85 -6.01 -14.13
N SER A 122 4.28 -5.18 -13.27
CA SER A 122 2.84 -4.91 -13.21
C SER A 122 2.29 -4.45 -14.55
N ASN A 123 2.94 -3.45 -15.16
CA ASN A 123 2.58 -2.95 -16.49
C ASN A 123 2.73 -4.01 -17.58
N TRP A 124 3.74 -4.88 -17.48
CA TRP A 124 3.90 -6.00 -18.40
C TRP A 124 2.77 -7.01 -18.27
N ILE A 125 2.38 -7.39 -17.04
CA ILE A 125 1.25 -8.31 -16.78
C ILE A 125 -0.04 -7.75 -17.38
N ILE A 126 -0.36 -6.48 -17.13
CA ILE A 126 -1.55 -5.84 -17.69
C ILE A 126 -1.52 -5.90 -19.23
N ASN A 127 -0.42 -5.51 -19.85
CA ASN A 127 -0.36 -5.38 -21.31
C ASN A 127 -0.25 -6.71 -22.06
N GLN A 128 0.41 -7.71 -21.49
CA GLN A 128 0.69 -8.98 -22.16
C GLN A 128 -0.28 -10.10 -21.78
N ILE A 129 -1.00 -9.98 -20.66
CA ILE A 129 -1.89 -11.03 -20.16
C ILE A 129 -3.33 -10.53 -20.09
N MET A 130 -3.59 -9.53 -19.26
CA MET A 130 -4.97 -9.08 -19.02
C MET A 130 -5.59 -8.47 -20.26
N LYS A 131 -4.90 -7.49 -20.88
CA LYS A 131 -5.41 -6.75 -22.05
C LYS A 131 -5.75 -7.64 -23.25
N PRO A 132 -4.89 -8.59 -23.71
CA PRO A 132 -5.26 -9.47 -24.80
C PRO A 132 -6.40 -10.44 -24.43
N ALA A 133 -6.42 -10.97 -23.22
CA ALA A 133 -7.50 -11.87 -22.77
C ALA A 133 -8.85 -11.14 -22.70
N PHE A 134 -8.89 -9.93 -22.15
CA PHE A 134 -10.12 -9.13 -22.04
C PHE A 134 -10.64 -8.70 -23.42
N ARG A 135 -9.75 -8.44 -24.39
CA ARG A 135 -10.13 -8.22 -25.80
C ARG A 135 -10.81 -9.45 -26.43
N ALA A 136 -10.47 -10.64 -25.97
CA ALA A 136 -11.11 -11.90 -26.38
C ALA A 136 -12.35 -12.24 -25.53
N ASN A 137 -12.81 -11.33 -24.66
CA ASN A 137 -13.87 -11.56 -23.66
C ASN A 137 -13.54 -12.67 -22.63
N ASP A 138 -12.27 -13.07 -22.52
CA ASP A 138 -11.82 -14.03 -21.51
C ASP A 138 -11.32 -13.30 -20.26
N PHE A 139 -12.26 -12.80 -19.47
CA PHE A 139 -11.95 -12.08 -18.23
C PHE A 139 -11.33 -13.00 -17.17
N TYR A 140 -11.87 -14.22 -17.04
CA TYR A 140 -11.34 -15.18 -16.08
C TYR A 140 -9.91 -15.59 -16.43
N GLY A 141 -9.63 -15.99 -17.68
CA GLY A 141 -8.27 -16.37 -18.08
C GLY A 141 -7.27 -15.23 -17.96
N GLY A 142 -7.70 -13.99 -18.25
CA GLY A 142 -6.87 -12.80 -18.05
C GLY A 142 -6.51 -12.54 -16.58
N LEU A 143 -7.49 -12.67 -15.68
CA LEU A 143 -7.28 -12.50 -14.23
C LEU A 143 -6.47 -13.65 -13.63
N ASP A 144 -6.79 -14.89 -13.99
CA ASP A 144 -6.12 -16.09 -13.51
C ASP A 144 -4.64 -16.09 -13.91
N GLY A 145 -4.35 -15.78 -15.17
CA GLY A 145 -2.98 -15.65 -15.66
C GLY A 145 -2.22 -14.48 -15.03
N ALA A 146 -2.89 -13.35 -14.73
CA ALA A 146 -2.28 -12.24 -14.03
C ALA A 146 -1.91 -12.61 -12.59
N VAL A 147 -2.85 -13.23 -11.87
CA VAL A 147 -2.66 -13.75 -10.52
C VAL A 147 -1.50 -14.75 -10.49
N ASP A 148 -1.40 -15.67 -11.45
CA ASP A 148 -0.29 -16.63 -11.52
C ASP A 148 1.07 -15.94 -11.66
N LYS A 149 1.17 -14.85 -12.43
CA LYS A 149 2.41 -14.08 -12.56
C LYS A 149 2.73 -13.28 -11.32
N ILE A 150 1.74 -12.65 -10.68
CA ILE A 150 1.90 -11.93 -9.42
C ILE A 150 2.38 -12.89 -8.33
N MET A 151 1.74 -14.05 -8.20
CA MET A 151 2.14 -15.10 -7.26
C MET A 151 3.57 -15.54 -7.56
N ALA A 152 3.92 -15.82 -8.82
CA ALA A 152 5.27 -16.24 -9.18
C ALA A 152 6.34 -15.18 -8.87
N ALA A 153 6.03 -13.90 -9.03
CA ALA A 153 6.94 -12.80 -8.73
C ALA A 153 7.13 -12.60 -7.22
N THR A 154 6.06 -12.73 -6.44
CA THR A 154 6.06 -12.46 -4.99
C THR A 154 6.32 -13.69 -4.13
N LYS A 155 6.38 -14.89 -4.73
CA LYS A 155 6.60 -16.15 -4.02
C LYS A 155 7.99 -16.16 -3.37
N GLY A 156 8.01 -16.26 -2.04
CA GLY A 156 9.24 -16.43 -1.27
C GLY A 156 9.97 -15.15 -0.87
N GLU A 157 9.50 -13.96 -1.29
CA GLU A 157 10.00 -12.69 -0.72
C GLU A 157 9.49 -12.45 0.69
N TYR A 158 8.33 -13.02 1.01
CA TYR A 158 7.76 -12.95 2.35
C TYR A 158 7.34 -14.36 2.81
N VAL A 159 7.98 -14.81 3.87
CA VAL A 159 7.55 -15.93 4.69
C VAL A 159 7.52 -15.35 6.10
N PRO A 160 6.35 -15.22 6.75
CA PRO A 160 6.35 -14.86 8.15
C PRO A 160 7.17 -15.91 8.89
N SER A 161 8.27 -15.48 9.50
CA SER A 161 8.76 -16.21 10.65
C SER A 161 7.64 -16.11 11.67
N ASP A 162 7.00 -17.25 11.99
CA ASP A 162 6.11 -17.36 13.14
C ASP A 162 6.69 -16.55 14.28
N SER A 163 5.84 -15.70 14.85
CA SER A 163 6.04 -14.89 16.05
C SER A 163 6.95 -15.59 17.06
N GLN A 164 8.26 -15.44 16.91
CA GLN A 164 9.21 -15.75 17.95
C GLN A 164 9.14 -14.58 18.91
N ASN A 165 8.48 -14.83 20.04
CA ASN A 165 8.94 -14.26 21.30
C ASN A 165 10.46 -14.49 21.40
N SER A 166 11.24 -13.53 20.95
CA SER A 166 12.65 -13.42 21.26
C SER A 166 12.89 -12.08 21.94
N ASN A 167 12.71 -12.09 23.26
CA ASN A 167 13.68 -11.44 24.13
C ASN A 167 15.09 -11.84 23.64
N GLY A 168 15.94 -10.86 23.36
CA GLY A 168 17.36 -11.11 23.10
C GLY A 168 17.89 -10.31 21.93
N GLY A 169 18.35 -9.09 22.21
CA GLY A 169 18.97 -8.23 21.22
C GLY A 169 20.23 -8.81 20.58
N LYS A 170 20.50 -8.31 19.37
CA LYS A 170 21.84 -7.99 18.90
C LYS A 170 21.73 -6.67 18.15
N SER A 171 21.91 -5.58 18.90
CA SER A 171 22.36 -4.33 18.30
C SER A 171 23.70 -4.63 17.63
N SER A 172 23.74 -4.54 16.31
CA SER A 172 25.01 -4.49 15.57
C SER A 172 25.75 -3.26 16.08
N PHE A 173 26.66 -3.46 17.04
CA PHE A 173 27.48 -2.40 17.60
C PHE A 173 28.36 -1.89 16.47
N ASN A 174 27.99 -0.75 15.90
CA ASN A 174 28.86 -0.02 15.01
C ASN A 174 29.79 0.84 15.91
N PRO A 175 31.09 0.48 16.05
CA PRO A 175 32.00 1.21 16.93
C PRO A 175 32.14 2.68 16.51
N GLU A 176 31.90 3.01 15.24
CA GLU A 176 31.85 4.39 14.76
C GLU A 176 30.65 5.14 15.37
N PHE A 177 29.48 4.51 15.45
CA PHE A 177 28.29 5.12 16.07
C PHE A 177 28.48 5.36 17.57
N ILE A 178 29.11 4.43 18.28
CA ILE A 178 29.44 4.60 19.72
C ILE A 178 30.43 5.75 19.90
N PHE A 179 31.45 5.84 19.05
CA PHE A 179 32.42 6.93 19.11
C PHE A 179 31.74 8.30 18.92
N TYR A 180 30.89 8.44 17.91
CA TYR A 180 30.14 9.68 17.70
C TYR A 180 29.18 9.98 18.85
N MET A 181 28.43 8.99 19.36
CA MET A 181 27.55 9.18 20.52
C MET A 181 28.30 9.67 21.77
N VAL A 182 29.49 9.14 22.05
CA VAL A 182 30.31 9.57 23.18
C VAL A 182 30.83 10.99 22.97
N VAL A 183 31.38 11.30 21.79
CA VAL A 183 31.94 12.63 21.49
C VAL A 183 30.84 13.70 21.51
N PHE A 184 29.72 13.46 20.83
CA PHE A 184 28.59 14.39 20.82
C PHE A 184 27.90 14.49 22.19
N GLY A 185 27.82 13.38 22.94
CA GLY A 185 27.31 13.38 24.31
C GLY A 185 28.15 14.25 25.25
N PHE A 186 29.48 14.17 25.17
CA PHE A 186 30.38 15.02 25.95
C PHE A 186 30.26 16.51 25.55
N ILE A 187 30.17 16.81 24.26
CA ILE A 187 30.00 18.21 23.78
C ILE A 187 28.64 18.77 24.21
N TRP A 188 27.59 17.97 24.15
CA TRP A 188 26.24 18.35 24.58
C TRP A 188 26.18 18.57 26.10
N LEU A 189 26.78 17.67 26.89
CA LEU A 189 26.90 17.79 28.34
C LEU A 189 27.72 19.02 28.74
N ALA A 190 28.87 19.25 28.08
CA ALA A 190 29.69 20.42 28.30
C ALA A 190 28.97 21.72 27.92
N SER A 191 28.13 21.70 26.88
CA SER A 191 27.31 22.86 26.48
C SER A 191 26.17 23.15 27.45
N ILE A 192 25.64 22.12 28.13
CA ILE A 192 24.63 22.29 29.19
C ILE A 192 25.26 22.80 30.48
N LEU A 193 26.41 22.23 30.88
CA LEU A 193 27.15 22.65 32.07
C LEU A 193 27.82 24.02 31.89
N GLY A 194 28.16 24.40 30.66
CA GLY A 194 28.69 25.73 30.32
C GLY A 194 27.66 26.86 30.39
N ARG A 195 26.37 26.55 30.56
CA ARG A 195 25.30 27.57 30.71
C ARG A 195 25.09 28.06 32.14
N SER A 196 25.70 27.45 33.16
CA SER A 196 25.72 28.03 34.51
C SER A 196 26.97 28.89 34.73
N LYS A 197 26.85 30.17 34.37
CA LYS A 197 27.78 31.21 34.86
C LYS A 197 27.65 31.37 36.39
N SER A 198 28.35 30.55 37.18
CA SER A 198 28.64 30.87 38.59
C SER A 198 29.71 30.01 39.27
N TRP A 199 30.46 29.15 38.56
CA TRP A 199 31.39 28.24 39.23
C TRP A 199 32.78 28.19 38.58
N TRP A 200 33.44 29.34 38.45
CA TRP A 200 34.90 29.39 38.41
C TRP A 200 35.43 30.63 39.12
N ALA A 201 36.10 30.41 40.24
CA ALA A 201 36.77 31.41 41.07
C ALA A 201 38.15 31.78 40.48
N GLY A 202 38.15 32.36 39.28
CA GLY A 202 39.36 32.80 38.56
C GLY A 202 39.57 34.33 38.54
N GLY A 203 38.85 35.09 39.36
CA GLY A 203 38.85 36.56 39.35
C GLY A 203 39.65 37.24 40.46
N ILE A 204 40.71 36.61 40.95
CA ILE A 204 41.68 37.24 41.87
C ILE A 204 43.05 36.73 41.42
N ILE A 205 43.89 37.63 40.88
CA ILE A 205 45.22 37.42 40.27
C ILE A 205 45.15 37.08 38.77
N GLY A 206 45.30 38.11 37.94
CA GLY A 206 45.43 38.02 36.48
C GLY A 206 45.03 39.31 35.81
#